data_AF-A0A8X7RVB3-F1
#
_entry.id   AF-A0A8X7RVB3-F1
#
_cell.length_a   1.000
_cell.length_b   1.000
_cell.length_c   1.000
_cell.angle_alpha   90.00
_cell.angle_beta   90.00
_cell.angle_gamma   90.00
#
_symmetry.space_group_name_H-M   'P 1'
#
loop_
_entity.id
_entity.type
_entity.pdbx_description
1 polymer ?
#
loop_
_entity_poly.entity_id
_entity_poly.type
_entity_poly.pdbx_seq_one_letter_code
_entity_poly.pdbx_strand_id
1 'polypeptide(L)' 'MSFNCFRVLDKCKRNDRLGQKEAEEICTDNVRVFSYNSLRSATDDFHPSTRIGGGGFGVVYK' A
#
# COMPACT_ATOMS: atom_id res chain seq x y z
N MET A 1 -19.18 5.85 27.77
CA MET A 1 -17.81 5.93 27.23
C MET A 1 -17.80 5.23 25.88
N SER A 2 -17.77 5.99 24.79
CA SER A 2 -17.83 5.44 23.44
C SER A 2 -16.41 5.24 22.92
N PHE A 3 -15.93 4.00 22.92
CA PHE A 3 -14.77 3.61 22.14
C PHE A 3 -15.31 3.04 20.83
N ASN A 4 -15.36 3.88 19.80
CA ASN A 4 -15.74 3.48 18.46
C ASN A 4 -14.65 2.56 17.88
N CYS A 5 -14.74 1.26 18.18
CA CYS A 5 -13.91 0.25 17.54
C CYS A 5 -14.29 0.19 16.06
N PHE A 6 -13.37 0.64 15.21
CA PHE A 6 -13.39 0.49 13.75
C PHE A 6 -13.82 -0.94 13.36
N ARG A 7 -15.08 -1.11 12.98
CA ARG A 7 -15.57 -2.35 12.36
C ARG A 7 -15.22 -2.29 10.86
N VAL A 8 -14.16 -2.98 10.46
CA VAL A 8 -13.82 -3.21 9.06
C VAL A 8 -14.54 -4.48 8.61
N LEU A 9 -15.50 -4.34 7.68
CA LEU A 9 -16.07 -5.46 6.95
C LEU A 9 -15.21 -5.68 5.70
N ASP A 10 -14.40 -6.74 5.70
CA ASP A 10 -13.55 -7.16 4.58
C ASP A 10 -14.41 -7.52 3.35
N LYS A 11 -14.49 -6.60 2.38
CA LYS A 11 -14.77 -6.92 0.98
C LYS A 11 -13.93 -6.08 0.04
N CYS A 12 -12.67 -6.48 -0.15
CA CYS A 12 -11.83 -5.99 -1.24
C CYS A 12 -12.08 -6.85 -2.50
N LYS A 13 -13.08 -6.47 -3.30
CA LYS A 13 -13.28 -6.98 -4.67
C LYS A 13 -12.29 -6.26 -5.59
N ARG A 14 -11.19 -6.95 -5.95
CA ARG A 14 -10.11 -6.43 -6.79
C ARG A 14 -10.61 -6.20 -8.22
N ASN A 15 -10.66 -4.94 -8.65
CA ASN A 15 -10.82 -4.57 -10.06
C ASN A 15 -9.60 -3.71 -10.45
N ASP A 16 -8.60 -4.37 -11.03
CA ASP A 16 -7.39 -3.74 -11.56
C ASP A 16 -7.59 -3.47 -13.04
N ARG A 17 -8.09 -2.26 -13.36
CA ARG A 17 -8.05 -1.66 -14.70
C ARG A 17 -7.99 -0.15 -14.55
N LEU A 18 -6.88 0.43 -15.03
CA LEU A 18 -6.59 1.83 -15.41
C LEU A 18 -5.18 2.13 -14.89
N GLY A 19 -4.15 2.03 -15.72
CA GLY A 19 -4.04 2.79 -16.95
C GLY A 19 -3.04 3.89 -16.66
N GLN A 20 -1.79 3.66 -17.07
CA GLN A 20 -0.72 4.63 -17.01
C GLN A 20 -1.18 5.89 -17.75
N LYS A 21 -1.36 6.99 -17.03
CA LYS A 21 -1.41 8.33 -17.63
C LYS A 21 -0.26 9.13 -17.05
N GLU A 22 0.61 9.51 -17.98
CA GLU A 22 1.63 10.56 -17.96
C GLU A 22 1.61 11.41 -16.69
N ALA A 23 2.62 11.19 -15.84
CA ALA A 23 2.89 12.08 -14.74
C ALA A 23 3.52 13.35 -15.32
N GLU A 24 2.83 14.48 -15.13
CA GLU A 24 3.43 15.81 -15.20
C GLU A 24 4.72 15.83 -14.37
N GLU A 25 5.74 16.49 -14.93
CA GLU A 25 7.10 16.54 -14.44
C GLU A 25 7.17 17.25 -13.07
N ILE A 26 6.99 16.48 -12.00
CA ILE A 26 7.46 16.84 -10.66
C ILE A 26 8.97 16.65 -10.69
N CYS A 27 9.76 17.63 -10.22
CA CYS A 27 11.21 17.49 -10.04
C CYS A 27 11.48 16.35 -9.04
N THR A 28 11.64 15.13 -9.57
CA THR A 28 11.89 13.90 -8.81
C THR A 28 13.39 13.63 -8.65
N ASP A 29 14.24 14.66 -8.71
CA ASP A 29 15.70 14.47 -8.63
C ASP A 29 16.11 13.66 -7.39
N ASN A 30 15.26 13.66 -6.35
CA ASN A 30 15.49 12.98 -5.08
C ASN A 30 14.47 11.86 -4.76
N VAL A 31 13.45 11.64 -5.59
CA VAL A 31 12.33 10.74 -5.28
C VAL A 31 12.37 9.52 -6.19
N ARG A 32 12.45 8.33 -5.59
CA ARG A 32 12.34 7.07 -6.33
C ARG A 32 10.88 6.66 -6.45
N VAL A 33 10.42 6.56 -7.68
CA VAL A 33 9.10 6.01 -8.00
C VAL A 33 9.23 4.49 -8.11
N PHE A 34 8.44 3.77 -7.33
CA PHE A 34 8.36 2.31 -7.38
C PHE A 34 7.02 1.87 -7.94
N SER A 35 7.04 0.85 -8.80
CA SER A 35 5.82 0.20 -9.24
C SER A 35 5.24 -0.67 -8.12
N TYR A 36 3.92 -0.84 -8.13
CA TYR A 36 3.25 -1.74 -7.19
C TYR A 36 3.83 -3.17 -7.24
N ASN A 37 4.12 -3.69 -8.44
CA ASN A 37 4.68 -5.03 -8.59
C ASN A 37 6.08 -5.16 -7.95
N SER A 38 6.90 -4.09 -8.02
CA SER A 38 8.19 -4.06 -7.32
C SER A 38 8.01 -4.16 -5.81
N LEU A 39 7.06 -3.42 -5.24
CA LEU A 39 6.75 -3.47 -3.80
C LEU A 39 6.20 -4.84 -3.40
N ARG A 40 5.32 -5.41 -4.22
CA ARG A 40 4.75 -6.74 -4.03
C ARG A 40 5.83 -7.82 -3.98
N SER A 41 6.76 -7.83 -4.95
CA SER A 41 7.86 -8.80 -4.96
C SER A 41 8.83 -8.60 -3.80
N ALA A 42 9.10 -7.36 -3.39
CA ALA A 42 10.01 -7.06 -2.27
C ALA A 42 9.47 -7.55 -0.92
N THR A 43 8.14 -7.50 -0.74
CA THR A 43 7.46 -7.85 0.52
C THR A 43 6.95 -9.29 0.57
N ASP A 44 7.31 -10.13 -0.40
CA ASP A 44 6.78 -11.48 -0.60
C ASP A 44 5.24 -11.49 -0.66
N ASP A 45 4.67 -10.66 -1.54
CA ASP A 45 3.23 -10.43 -1.66
C ASP A 45 2.58 -9.93 -0.35
N PHE A 46 3.26 -9.03 0.36
CA PHE A 46 2.84 -8.51 1.66
C PHE A 46 2.59 -9.62 2.70
N HIS A 47 3.42 -10.67 2.67
CA HIS A 47 3.27 -11.82 3.58
C HIS A 47 3.41 -11.39 5.05
N PRO A 48 2.63 -11.95 5.99
CA PRO A 48 2.70 -11.59 7.40
C PRO A 48 4.09 -11.78 8.04
N SER A 49 4.97 -12.61 7.48
CA SER A 49 6.35 -12.79 7.95
C SER A 49 7.24 -11.58 7.72
N THR A 50 6.93 -10.72 6.73
CA THR A 50 7.67 -9.49 6.43
C THR A 50 7.08 -8.28 7.16
N ARG A 51 5.96 -8.44 7.86
CA ARG A 51 5.32 -7.36 8.64
C ARG A 51 6.18 -6.99 9.84
N ILE A 52 6.44 -5.69 9.97
CA ILE A 52 7.16 -5.09 11.10
C ILE A 52 6.16 -4.60 12.16
N GLY A 53 5.03 -4.02 11.73
CA GLY A 53 4.05 -3.43 12.63
C GLY A 53 2.87 -2.79 11.91
N GLY A 54 1.89 -2.28 12.67
CA GLY A 54 0.75 -1.58 12.12
C GLY A 54 0.19 -0.54 13.10
N GLY A 55 -0.39 0.53 12.55
CA GLY A 55 -0.99 1.62 13.31
C GLY A 55 -2.18 2.24 12.57
N GLY A 56 -2.65 3.41 13.01
CA GLY A 56 -3.85 4.06 12.46
C GLY A 56 -3.79 4.44 10.98
N PHE A 57 -2.59 4.45 10.38
CA PHE A 57 -2.36 4.83 8.99
C PHE A 57 -2.01 3.64 8.07
N GLY A 58 -1.92 2.42 8.61
CA GLY A 58 -1.64 1.23 7.82
C GLY A 58 -0.63 0.27 8.46
N VAL A 59 -0.11 -0.63 7.63
CA VAL A 59 0.81 -1.71 8.00
C VAL A 59 2.17 -1.47 7.34
N VAL A 60 3.24 -1.76 8.06
CA VAL A 60 4.63 -1.60 7.60
C VAL A 60 5.24 -2.98 7.39
N TYR A 61 5.92 -3.15 6.25
CA TYR A 61 6.63 -4.36 5.86
C TYR A 61 8.13 -4.06 5.69
N LYS A 62 8.96 -5.08 5.87
CA LYS A 62 10.42 -5.06 5.68
C LYS A 62 10.79 -5.14 4.21
#